data_AF-A0A2G2PI97-F1
#
_entry.id   AF-A0A2G2PI97-F1
#
_cell.length_a   1.000
_cell.length_b   1.000
_cell.length_c   1.000
_cell.angle_alpha   90.00
_cell.angle_beta   90.00
_cell.angle_gamma   90.00
#
_symmetry.space_group_name_H-M   'P 1'
#
loop_
_entity.id
_entity.type
_entity.pdbx_description
1 polymer ?
#
loop_
_entity_poly.entity_id
_entity_poly.type
_entity_poly.pdbx_seq_one_letter_code
_entity_poly.pdbx_strand_id
1 'polypeptide(L)'
;MEKSERVVLQANADLNSASIALKMSYNSLNDIKVPEAGSMAEMLASRTLFDSQRALILHNHEWVEFSQNQVLQVKEQLKSDMIDFEKFKYLELEEIKKEIQKQKIQEAKDLDEVALMTFSNKNRVLN
;
A
#
# COMPACT_ATOMS: atom_id res chain seq x y z
N MET A 1 1.70 7.51 -0.52
CA MET A 1 1.72 6.65 0.68
C MET A 1 0.33 6.14 1.04
N GLU A 2 -0.62 6.98 1.47
CA GLU A 2 -1.99 6.54 1.83
C GLU A 2 -2.72 5.76 0.72
N LYS A 3 -2.51 6.15 -0.55
CA LYS A 3 -3.05 5.42 -1.70
C LYS A 3 -2.46 4.01 -1.81
N SER A 4 -1.14 3.87 -1.72
CA SER A 4 -0.45 2.58 -1.81
C SER A 4 -0.82 1.66 -0.65
N GLU A 5 -0.94 2.19 0.57
CA GLU A 5 -1.41 1.44 1.74
C GLU A 5 -2.86 0.96 1.58
N ARG A 6 -3.75 1.81 1.04
CA ARG A 6 -5.13 1.42 0.73
C ARG A 6 -5.17 0.28 -0.29
N VAL A 7 -4.32 0.31 -1.31
CA VAL A 7 -4.24 -0.76 -2.32
C VAL A 7 -3.79 -2.09 -1.67
N VAL A 8 -2.85 -2.05 -0.72
CA VAL A 8 -2.44 -3.24 0.05
C VAL A 8 -3.60 -3.79 0.88
N LEU A 9 -4.36 -2.92 1.55
CA LEU A 9 -5.53 -3.33 2.32
C LEU A 9 -6.58 -3.98 1.42
N GLN A 10 -6.86 -3.39 0.26
CA GLN A 10 -7.79 -3.96 -0.71
C GLN A 10 -7.32 -5.33 -1.22
N ALA A 11 -6.05 -5.46 -1.63
CA ALA A 11 -5.51 -6.72 -2.12
C ALA A 11 -5.58 -7.84 -1.06
N ASN A 12 -5.33 -7.51 0.22
CA ASN A 12 -5.50 -8.49 1.30
C ASN A 12 -6.99 -8.86 1.53
N ALA A 13 -7.91 -7.90 1.40
CA ALA A 13 -9.34 -8.17 1.49
C ALA A 13 -9.82 -9.07 0.35
N ASP A 14 -9.32 -8.86 -0.87
CA ASP A 14 -9.62 -9.67 -2.04
C ASP A 14 -9.09 -11.10 -1.86
N LEU A 15 -7.85 -11.26 -1.38
CA LEU A 15 -7.28 -12.56 -1.04
C LEU A 15 -8.08 -13.30 0.03
N ASN A 16 -8.52 -12.60 1.07
CA ASN A 16 -9.34 -13.19 2.12
C ASN A 16 -10.70 -13.65 1.55
N SER A 17 -11.32 -12.82 0.72
CA SER A 17 -12.59 -13.14 0.06
C SER A 17 -12.46 -14.36 -0.85
N ALA A 18 -11.40 -14.44 -1.64
CA ALA A 18 -11.07 -15.59 -2.47
C ALA A 18 -10.88 -16.87 -1.64
N SER A 19 -10.17 -16.77 -0.52
CA SER A 19 -9.91 -17.91 0.38
C SER A 19 -11.19 -18.42 1.04
N ILE A 20 -12.08 -17.50 1.43
CA ILE A 20 -13.41 -17.83 1.97
C ILE A 20 -14.26 -18.52 0.89
N ALA A 21 -14.27 -18.00 -0.34
CA ALA A 21 -15.00 -18.59 -1.46
C ALA A 21 -14.52 -20.03 -1.74
N LEU A 22 -13.20 -20.26 -1.77
CA LEU A 22 -12.63 -21.60 -1.91
C LEU A 22 -13.09 -22.55 -0.79
N LYS A 23 -13.05 -22.09 0.46
CA LYS A 23 -13.53 -22.86 1.62
C LYS A 23 -15.02 -23.20 1.50
N MET A 24 -15.85 -22.24 1.07
CA MET A 24 -17.27 -22.47 0.84
C MET A 24 -17.51 -23.49 -0.29
N SER A 25 -16.69 -23.47 -1.34
CA SER A 25 -16.76 -24.48 -2.41
C SER A 25 -16.42 -25.88 -1.91
N TYR A 26 -15.44 -26.05 -1.03
CA TYR A 26 -15.16 -27.34 -0.41
C TYR A 26 -16.28 -27.80 0.52
N ASN A 27 -16.87 -26.90 1.31
CA ASN A 27 -18.02 -27.23 2.15
C ASN A 27 -19.21 -27.68 1.30
N SER A 28 -19.50 -26.94 0.22
CA SER A 28 -20.58 -27.28 -0.70
C SER A 28 -20.38 -28.64 -1.36
N LEU A 29 -19.12 -29.03 -1.65
CA LEU A 29 -18.80 -30.36 -2.16
C LEU A 29 -19.12 -31.48 -1.15
N ASN A 30 -18.85 -31.26 0.13
CA ASN A 30 -19.13 -32.22 1.20
C ASN A 30 -20.63 -32.40 1.44
N ASP A 31 -21.44 -31.38 1.15
CA ASP A 31 -22.90 -31.43 1.31
C ASP A 31 -23.58 -32.23 0.18
N ILE A 32 -22.88 -32.49 -0.93
CA ILE A 32 -23.42 -33.29 -2.03
C ILE A 32 -23.45 -34.76 -1.62
N LYS A 33 -24.66 -35.29 -1.40
CA LYS A 33 -24.87 -36.72 -1.16
C LYS A 33 -24.96 -37.48 -2.48
N VAL A 34 -24.25 -38.60 -2.57
CA VAL A 34 -24.40 -39.55 -3.68
C VAL A 34 -25.65 -40.39 -3.41
N PRO A 35 -26.56 -40.54 -4.39
CA PRO A 35 -27.67 -41.48 -4.25
C PRO A 35 -27.15 -42.93 -4.22
N GLU A 36 -27.38 -43.64 -3.12
CA GLU A 36 -27.01 -45.07 -2.95
C GLU A 36 -27.98 -46.02 -3.68
N ALA A 37 -29.19 -45.54 -3.97
CA ALA A 37 -30.22 -46.20 -4.76
C ALA A 37 -31.06 -45.14 -5.48
N GLY A 38 -31.69 -45.50 -6.61
CA GLY A 38 -32.50 -44.57 -7.40
C GLY A 38 -32.46 -44.85 -8.89
N SER A 39 -32.94 -43.89 -9.68
CA SER A 39 -32.90 -43.95 -11.14
C SER A 39 -31.53 -43.53 -11.68
N MET A 40 -31.14 -44.06 -12.86
CA MET A 40 -29.91 -43.67 -13.55
C MET A 40 -29.83 -42.15 -13.80
N ALA A 41 -30.98 -41.49 -14.00
CA ALA A 41 -31.05 -40.05 -14.19
C ALA A 41 -30.58 -39.27 -12.95
N GLU A 42 -30.92 -39.73 -11.74
CA GLU A 42 -30.48 -39.11 -10.47
C GLU A 42 -28.97 -39.25 -10.27
N MET A 43 -28.41 -40.41 -10.63
CA MET A 43 -26.95 -40.64 -10.60
C MET A 43 -26.23 -39.70 -11.58
N LEU A 44 -26.74 -39.54 -12.80
CA LEU A 44 -26.17 -38.63 -13.80
C LEU A 44 -26.24 -37.16 -13.34
N ALA A 45 -27.36 -36.74 -12.76
CA ALA A 45 -27.53 -35.39 -12.22
C ALA A 45 -26.52 -35.12 -11.08
N SER A 46 -26.36 -36.07 -10.15
CA SER A 46 -25.37 -35.97 -9.07
C SER A 46 -23.95 -35.87 -9.63
N ARG A 47 -23.61 -36.67 -10.64
CA ARG A 47 -22.30 -36.59 -11.31
C ARG A 47 -22.04 -35.22 -11.94
N THR A 48 -22.99 -34.67 -12.67
CA THR A 48 -22.87 -33.32 -13.26
C THR A 48 -22.67 -32.27 -12.18
N LEU A 49 -23.37 -32.38 -11.05
CA LEU A 49 -23.21 -31.49 -9.90
C LEU A 49 -21.77 -31.59 -9.34
N PHE A 50 -21.24 -32.79 -9.13
CA PHE A 50 -19.86 -33.00 -8.69
C PHE A 50 -18.83 -32.41 -9.66
N ASP A 51 -19.02 -32.64 -10.96
CA ASP A 51 -18.10 -32.13 -11.99
C ASP A 51 -18.12 -30.59 -12.01
N SER A 52 -19.30 -29.96 -11.89
CA SER A 52 -19.41 -28.50 -11.76
C SER A 52 -18.74 -27.97 -10.49
N GLN A 53 -18.89 -28.69 -9.37
CA GLN A 53 -18.31 -28.27 -8.10
C GLN A 53 -16.78 -28.39 -8.12
N ARG A 54 -16.25 -29.42 -8.77
CA ARG A 54 -14.80 -29.58 -8.99
C ARG A 54 -14.24 -28.46 -9.87
N ALA A 55 -14.95 -28.09 -10.94
CA ALA A 55 -14.55 -26.96 -11.79
C ALA A 55 -14.54 -25.64 -11.01
N LEU A 56 -15.54 -25.40 -10.16
CA LEU A 56 -15.59 -24.24 -9.26
C LEU A 56 -14.43 -24.21 -8.26
N ILE A 57 -14.10 -25.36 -7.65
CA ILE A 57 -12.96 -25.46 -6.73
C ILE A 57 -11.65 -25.15 -7.45
N LEU A 58 -11.44 -25.69 -8.65
CA LEU A 58 -10.25 -25.41 -9.45
C LEU A 58 -10.13 -23.91 -9.73
N HIS A 59 -11.21 -23.29 -10.21
CA HIS A 59 -11.24 -21.86 -10.50
C HIS A 59 -10.95 -21.01 -9.26
N ASN A 60 -11.58 -21.32 -8.12
CA ASN A 60 -11.36 -20.60 -6.88
C ASN A 60 -9.94 -20.79 -6.35
N HIS A 61 -9.32 -21.95 -6.58
CA HIS A 61 -7.92 -22.19 -6.24
C HIS A 61 -6.99 -21.32 -7.07
N GLU A 62 -7.15 -21.30 -8.39
CA GLU A 62 -6.40 -20.43 -9.31
C GLU A 62 -6.59 -18.95 -8.93
N TRP A 63 -7.81 -18.57 -8.55
CA TRP A 63 -8.11 -17.20 -8.12
C TRP A 63 -7.42 -16.81 -6.80
N VAL A 64 -7.32 -17.74 -5.85
CA VAL A 64 -6.54 -17.54 -4.61
C VAL A 64 -5.07 -17.34 -4.94
N GLU A 65 -4.49 -18.19 -5.78
CA GLU A 65 -3.07 -18.09 -6.18
C GLU A 65 -2.79 -16.76 -6.90
N PHE A 66 -3.66 -16.36 -7.82
CA PHE A 66 -3.58 -15.06 -8.48
C PHE A 66 -3.65 -13.89 -7.48
N SER A 67 -4.57 -13.95 -6.52
CA SER A 67 -4.72 -12.93 -5.48
C SER A 67 -3.51 -12.87 -4.55
N GLN A 68 -2.89 -14.02 -4.23
CA GLN A 68 -1.65 -14.07 -3.45
C GLN A 68 -0.49 -13.38 -4.18
N ASN A 69 -0.35 -13.64 -5.47
CA ASN A 69 0.67 -13.01 -6.31
C ASN A 69 0.46 -11.49 -6.40
N GLN A 70 -0.79 -11.03 -6.53
CA GLN A 70 -1.10 -9.60 -6.49
C GLN A 70 -0.72 -8.94 -5.16
N VAL A 71 -1.03 -9.58 -4.02
CA VAL A 71 -0.63 -9.06 -2.71
C VAL A 71 0.89 -8.92 -2.60
N LEU A 72 1.64 -9.88 -3.13
CA LEU A 72 3.11 -9.82 -3.17
C LEU A 72 3.60 -8.61 -3.98
N GLN A 73 3.12 -8.45 -5.21
CA GLN A 73 3.52 -7.33 -6.08
C GLN A 73 3.19 -5.97 -5.47
N VAL A 74 1.99 -5.84 -4.89
CA VAL A 74 1.55 -4.58 -4.26
C VAL A 74 2.41 -4.26 -3.02
N LYS A 75 2.81 -5.28 -2.24
CA LYS A 75 3.73 -5.08 -1.10
C LYS A 75 5.12 -4.64 -1.55
N GLU A 76 5.63 -5.20 -2.64
CA GLU A 76 6.90 -4.77 -3.22
C GLU A 76 6.83 -3.32 -3.71
N GLN A 77 5.73 -2.95 -4.37
CA GLN A 77 5.50 -1.57 -4.79
C GLN A 77 5.45 -0.61 -3.60
N LEU A 78 4.72 -0.96 -2.54
CA LEU A 78 4.67 -0.16 -1.31
C LEU A 78 6.08 0.07 -0.74
N LYS A 79 6.91 -0.99 -0.70
CA LYS A 79 8.28 -0.89 -0.21
C LYS A 79 9.11 0.09 -1.04
N SER A 80 8.98 0.04 -2.37
CA SER A 80 9.65 0.99 -3.25
C SER A 80 9.18 2.43 -3.00
N ASP A 81 7.86 2.64 -2.95
CA ASP A 81 7.26 3.95 -2.70
C ASP A 81 7.73 4.53 -1.35
N MET A 82 7.89 3.69 -0.33
CA MET A 82 8.33 4.11 1.01
C MET A 82 9.80 4.54 1.01
N ILE A 83 10.67 3.79 0.32
CA ILE A 83 12.08 4.16 0.15
C ILE A 83 12.19 5.52 -0.55
N ASP A 84 11.42 5.74 -1.61
CA ASP A 84 11.48 7.01 -2.35
C ASP A 84 10.92 8.17 -1.51
N PHE A 85 9.85 7.95 -0.76
CA PHE A 85 9.34 8.93 0.19
C PHE A 85 10.38 9.34 1.23
N GLU A 86 11.11 8.38 1.81
CA GLU A 86 12.18 8.67 2.78
C GLU A 86 13.33 9.46 2.15
N LYS A 87 13.73 9.14 0.91
CA LYS A 87 14.74 9.91 0.18
C LYS A 87 14.31 11.35 -0.03
N PHE A 88 13.06 11.58 -0.46
CA PHE A 88 12.53 12.94 -0.65
C PHE A 88 12.53 13.71 0.66
N LYS A 89 12.04 13.11 1.74
CA LYS A 89 12.05 13.73 3.08
C LYS A 89 13.45 14.12 3.54
N TYR A 90 14.45 13.29 3.24
CA TYR A 90 15.84 13.59 3.56
C TYR A 90 16.36 14.80 2.77
N LEU A 91 16.10 14.83 1.46
CA LEU A 91 16.50 15.94 0.58
C LEU A 91 15.84 17.26 0.97
N GLU A 92 14.53 17.25 1.26
CA GLU A 92 13.81 18.43 1.75
C GLU A 92 14.43 18.96 3.05
N LEU A 93 14.82 18.07 3.97
CA LEU A 93 15.46 18.46 5.22
C LEU A 93 16.84 19.09 5.00
N GLU A 94 17.62 18.61 4.02
CA GLU A 94 18.87 19.26 3.62
C GLU A 94 18.64 20.64 3.00
N GLU A 95 17.62 20.80 2.15
CA GLU A 95 17.27 22.08 1.56
C GLU A 95 16.83 23.10 2.61
N ILE A 96 15.95 22.71 3.53
CA ILE A 96 15.53 23.55 4.65
C ILE A 96 16.74 23.99 5.49
N LYS A 97 17.68 23.07 5.76
CA LYS A 97 18.93 23.42 6.48
C LYS A 97 19.75 24.46 5.72
N LYS A 98 19.89 24.32 4.40
CA LYS A 98 20.62 25.28 3.57
C LYS A 98 19.95 26.65 3.59
N GLU A 99 18.63 26.70 3.47
CA GLU A 99 17.89 27.97 3.53
C GLU A 99 17.97 28.65 4.89
N ILE A 100 17.87 27.90 5.99
CA ILE A 100 18.07 28.44 7.34
C ILE A 100 19.49 29.00 7.50
N GLN A 101 20.51 28.33 6.98
CA GLN A 101 21.88 28.83 7.01
C GLN A 101 22.04 30.13 6.22
N LYS A 102 21.45 30.22 5.03
CA LYS A 102 21.46 31.45 4.23
C LYS A 102 20.78 32.60 4.97
N GLN A 103 19.61 32.36 5.56
CA GLN A 103 18.89 33.35 6.35
C GLN A 103 19.74 33.85 7.53
N LYS A 104 20.35 32.95 8.31
CA LYS A 104 21.23 33.33 9.42
C LYS A 104 22.44 34.17 8.99
N ILE A 105 23.03 33.85 7.84
CA ILE A 105 24.15 34.64 7.29
C ILE A 105 23.66 36.03 6.87
N GLN A 106 22.48 36.13 6.27
CA GLN A 106 21.90 37.41 5.88
C GLN A 106 21.55 38.25 7.12
N GLU A 107 20.87 37.67 8.11
CA GLU A 107 20.54 38.32 9.37
C GLU A 107 21.78 38.84 10.10
N ALA A 108 22.88 38.07 10.12
CA ALA A 108 24.13 38.50 10.72
C ALA A 108 24.74 39.70 9.98
N LYS A 109 24.73 39.71 8.65
CA LYS A 109 25.20 40.85 7.84
C LYS A 109 24.34 42.09 8.07
N ASP A 110 23.02 41.93 8.09
CA ASP A 110 22.08 43.03 8.32
C ASP A 110 22.29 43.63 9.73
N LEU A 111 22.54 42.79 10.74
CA LEU A 111 22.89 43.21 12.10
C LEU A 111 24.21 43.99 12.15
N ASP A 112 25.25 43.51 11.46
CA ASP A 112 26.54 44.19 11.35
C ASP A 112 26.40 45.56 10.67
N GLU A 113 25.61 45.65 9.59
CA GLU A 113 25.33 46.91 8.90
C GLU A 113 24.59 47.90 9.81
N VAL A 114 23.56 47.44 10.54
CA VAL A 114 22.83 48.28 11.52
C VAL A 114 23.74 48.76 12.63
N ALA A 115 24.64 47.91 13.13
CA ALA A 115 25.62 48.30 14.15
C ALA A 115 26.57 49.39 13.64
N LEU A 116 27.09 49.24 12.41
CA LEU A 116 27.93 50.25 11.75
C LEU A 116 27.17 51.57 11.56
N MET A 117 25.93 51.54 11.07
CA MET A 117 25.12 52.75 10.91
C MET A 117 24.88 53.46 12.26
N THR A 118 24.57 52.70 13.30
CA THR A 118 24.33 53.23 14.66
C THR A 118 25.58 53.86 15.24
N PHE A 119 26.74 53.20 15.11
CA PHE A 119 28.02 53.74 15.57
C PHE A 119 28.42 55.01 14.80
N SER A 120 28.25 55.00 13.47
CA SER A 120 28.56 56.13 12.58
C SER A 120 27.70 57.35 12.90
N ASN A 121 26.40 57.16 13.15
CA ASN A 121 25.50 58.24 13.55
C ASN A 121 25.85 58.80 14.94
N LYS A 122 26.33 57.97 15.88
CA LYS A 122 26.74 58.43 17.21
C LYS A 122 27.98 59.33 17.16
N ASN A 123 28.94 59.03 16.28
CA ASN A 123 30.13 59.88 16.04
C ASN A 123 29.80 61.18 15.29
N ARG A 124 28.70 61.22 14.53
CA ARG A 124 28.25 62.42 13.81
C ARG A 124 27.52 63.44 14.70
N VAL A 125 26.99 63.02 15.85
CA VAL A 125 26.30 63.89 16.83
C VAL A 125 27.27 64.48 17.86
N LEU A 126 28.50 63.94 17.95
CA LEU A 126 29.55 64.38 18.89
C LEU A 126 30.62 65.29 18.26
N ASN A 127 30.48 65.64 16.99
CA ASN A 127 31.23 66.71 16.31
C ASN A 127 30.27 67.85 15.95
#